data_AF-A0A094PFV2-F1
#
_entry.id   AF-A0A094PFV2-F1
#
_cell.length_a   1.000
_cell.length_b   1.000
_cell.length_c   1.000
_cell.angle_alpha   90.00
_cell.angle_beta   90.00
_cell.angle_gamma   90.00
#
_symmetry.space_group_name_H-M   'P 1'
#
loop_
_entity.id
_entity.type
_entity.pdbx_description
1 polymer ?
#
loop_
_entity_poly.entity_id
_entity_poly.type
_entity_poly.pdbx_seq_one_letter_code
_entity_poly.pdbx_strand_id
1 'polypeptide(L)'
;MAQELIVREDDCGTTLGVWIDNVQKDTANTRAYLETKLFGRALLNDVTLGTGRVIEKNTIIGDADMDELRDDATVNRIRVRSVLTCDAEVGVCALCYGRSLATGQSIELGEAVGVIAAQSIGEPGTQLTMRTFHTGGVAGKDIAGGLPRVVELFEARNPRGSARLALASGVVRILEDEGKGIPIKVIDDQGVEHEVMLPTGSRPIVKDGQEINAGDRITEGPLDPKELMQIKGPRETQVYLVEEVQKVYRDQGVSIHDKHIELIVRQMTRRVGVQEPGDTAFLPGERADAKIFRDTNRAMVEQGKRPAEGRPELMGITKASLATESWLSAASFQETTRVLTEAAIDGKADNLVGLKENIIIGKLIPAGSGMDRYNAFDVSAPDYVPMAYYSSDDEEDPAAFLAGLHGNYVSAESESGEEQAQ
;
A
#
# COMPACT_ATOMS: atom_id res chain seq x y z
N MET A 1 -3.56 -2.58 -12.31
CA MET A 1 -3.93 -2.48 -10.89
C MET A 1 -3.37 -1.24 -10.18
N ALA A 2 -2.05 -1.11 -9.95
CA ALA A 2 -1.53 -0.09 -9.04
C ALA A 2 -1.35 1.31 -9.65
N GLN A 3 -1.47 1.48 -10.97
CA GLN A 3 -1.18 2.71 -11.70
C GLN A 3 -1.95 3.97 -11.22
N GLU A 4 -3.12 3.80 -10.59
CA GLU A 4 -3.97 4.89 -10.08
C GLU A 4 -3.51 5.39 -8.70
N LEU A 5 -2.53 4.73 -8.09
CA LEU A 5 -1.96 5.14 -6.81
C LEU A 5 -0.94 6.26 -7.01
N ILE A 6 -1.41 7.49 -6.80
CA ILE A 6 -0.65 8.73 -6.83
C ILE A 6 -0.76 9.38 -5.45
N VAL A 7 0.29 10.07 -5.01
CA VAL A 7 0.22 10.88 -3.79
C VAL A 7 -0.59 12.14 -4.06
N ARG A 8 -1.75 12.33 -3.41
CA ARG A 8 -2.68 13.44 -3.73
C ARG A 8 -2.89 14.46 -2.62
N GLU A 9 -2.60 14.09 -1.38
CA GLU A 9 -2.78 14.95 -0.21
C GLU A 9 -1.63 14.72 0.79
N ASP A 10 -1.38 15.68 1.68
CA ASP A 10 -0.27 15.59 2.64
C ASP A 10 -0.60 14.63 3.79
N ASP A 11 -1.79 14.77 4.39
CA ASP A 11 -2.28 13.96 5.51
C ASP A 11 -3.74 13.56 5.30
N CYS A 12 -4.05 12.26 5.39
CA CYS A 12 -5.41 11.72 5.35
C CYS A 12 -6.13 11.73 6.71
N GLY A 13 -5.45 12.13 7.79
CA GLY A 13 -6.00 12.16 9.15
C GLY A 13 -6.23 10.79 9.79
N THR A 14 -5.81 9.70 9.15
CA THR A 14 -6.06 8.33 9.67
C THR A 14 -5.48 8.13 11.07
N THR A 15 -6.27 7.52 11.94
CA THR A 15 -5.87 7.08 13.29
C THR A 15 -5.52 5.58 13.32
N LEU A 16 -5.54 4.95 12.14
CA LEU A 16 -5.16 3.55 11.97
C LEU A 16 -3.72 3.48 11.47
N GLY A 17 -2.97 2.52 12.00
CA GLY A 17 -1.61 2.21 11.59
C GLY A 17 -1.31 0.74 11.77
N VAL A 18 -0.14 0.34 11.28
CA VAL A 18 0.37 -1.03 11.32
C VAL A 18 1.41 -1.13 12.44
N TRP A 19 1.40 -2.25 13.16
CA TRP A 19 2.41 -2.56 14.15
C TRP A 19 3.66 -3.10 13.45
N ILE A 20 4.82 -2.55 13.83
CA ILE A 20 6.12 -3.12 13.53
C ILE A 20 6.66 -3.68 14.82
N ASP A 21 6.74 -5.00 14.89
CA ASP A 21 7.34 -5.74 16.00
C ASP A 21 8.84 -5.95 15.77
N ASN A 22 9.53 -6.39 16.83
CA ASN A 22 10.94 -6.75 16.81
C ASN A 22 11.84 -5.55 16.45
N VAL A 23 11.56 -4.38 17.03
CA VAL A 23 12.38 -3.17 16.87
C VAL A 23 13.64 -3.30 17.73
N GLN A 24 14.61 -4.05 17.22
CA GLN A 24 15.87 -4.29 17.91
C GLN A 24 17.01 -4.53 16.92
N LYS A 25 18.25 -4.54 17.43
CA LYS A 25 19.43 -4.88 16.63
C LYS A 25 19.34 -6.28 16.05
N ASP A 26 19.82 -6.41 14.82
CA ASP A 26 20.05 -7.70 14.20
C ASP A 26 21.04 -8.52 15.04
N THR A 27 20.70 -9.78 15.26
CA THR A 27 21.55 -10.78 15.92
C THR A 27 21.98 -11.84 14.90
N ALA A 28 22.93 -12.70 15.27
CA ALA A 28 23.42 -13.76 14.40
C ALA A 28 22.30 -14.70 13.88
N ASN A 29 21.21 -14.85 14.65
CA ASN A 29 20.10 -15.77 14.33
C ASN A 29 18.80 -15.06 13.95
N THR A 30 18.68 -13.75 14.18
CA THR A 30 17.41 -13.02 13.98
C THR A 30 17.67 -11.66 13.38
N ARG A 31 17.02 -11.37 12.25
CA ARG A 31 17.05 -10.06 11.61
C ARG A 31 15.71 -9.35 11.75
N ALA A 32 15.75 -8.09 12.16
CA ALA A 32 14.59 -7.23 12.31
C ALA A 32 14.18 -6.55 10.99
N TYR A 33 15.12 -6.39 10.06
CA TYR A 33 14.91 -5.77 8.73
C TYR A 33 14.33 -4.35 8.81
N LEU A 34 14.75 -3.57 9.81
CA LEU A 34 14.22 -2.23 10.08
C LEU A 34 14.42 -1.25 8.91
N GLU A 35 15.42 -1.49 8.06
CA GLU A 35 15.69 -0.71 6.85
C GLU A 35 14.56 -0.83 5.81
N THR A 36 13.87 -1.98 5.80
CA THR A 36 12.74 -2.23 4.88
C THR A 36 11.38 -2.10 5.54
N LYS A 37 11.32 -2.30 6.86
CA LYS A 37 10.08 -2.23 7.65
C LYS A 37 9.78 -0.83 8.15
N LEU A 38 10.75 -0.14 8.75
CA LEU A 38 10.52 1.08 9.53
C LEU A 38 11.07 2.35 8.85
N PHE A 39 12.26 2.26 8.27
CA PHE A 39 12.95 3.42 7.70
C PHE A 39 12.07 4.20 6.72
N GLY A 40 12.05 5.53 6.87
CA GLY A 40 11.27 6.39 6.00
C GLY A 40 9.75 6.23 6.11
N ARG A 41 9.23 5.64 7.20
CA ARG A 41 7.81 5.68 7.56
C ARG A 41 7.55 6.74 8.63
N ALA A 42 6.33 7.26 8.65
CA ALA A 42 5.89 8.18 9.70
C ALA A 42 5.33 7.42 10.92
N LEU A 43 5.63 7.88 12.13
CA LEU A 43 5.01 7.36 13.35
C LEU A 43 3.52 7.72 13.42
N LEU A 44 2.70 6.81 13.94
CA LEU A 44 1.29 7.10 14.21
C LEU A 44 1.08 7.72 15.60
N ASN A 45 1.92 7.35 16.56
CA ASN A 45 1.85 7.74 17.96
C ASN A 45 3.22 8.23 18.42
N ASP A 46 3.24 9.10 19.43
CA ASP A 46 4.48 9.49 20.10
C ASP A 46 5.17 8.26 20.69
N VAL A 47 6.49 8.18 20.53
CA VAL A 47 7.33 7.11 21.10
C VAL A 47 8.28 7.74 22.10
N THR A 48 8.14 7.35 23.37
CA THR A 48 9.06 7.77 24.43
C THR A 48 10.18 6.75 24.55
N LEU A 49 11.42 7.21 24.38
CA LEU A 49 12.63 6.41 24.57
C LEU A 49 13.00 6.31 26.06
N GLY A 50 13.75 5.29 26.43
CA GLY A 50 14.33 5.11 27.77
C GLY A 50 15.27 6.24 28.18
N THR A 51 15.80 7.01 27.22
CA THR A 51 16.59 8.24 27.45
C THR A 51 15.74 9.43 27.92
N GLY A 52 14.41 9.33 27.83
CA GLY A 52 13.46 10.42 28.09
C GLY A 52 13.17 11.31 26.87
N ARG A 53 13.86 11.11 25.74
CA ARG A 53 13.51 11.77 24.47
C ARG A 53 12.19 11.21 23.93
N VAL A 54 11.31 12.09 23.47
CA VAL A 54 10.07 11.71 22.79
C VAL A 54 10.23 11.98 21.30
N ILE A 55 9.98 10.96 20.48
CA ILE A 55 9.82 11.11 19.03
C ILE A 55 8.33 11.34 18.78
N GLU A 56 8.00 12.49 18.21
CA GLU A 56 6.61 12.91 18.03
C GLU A 56 5.88 12.09 16.96
N LYS A 57 4.56 12.03 17.09
CA LYS A 57 3.66 11.54 16.05
C LYS A 57 3.92 12.26 14.73
N ASN A 58 3.73 11.54 13.62
CA ASN A 58 3.94 11.99 12.24
C ASN A 58 5.40 12.27 11.87
N THR A 59 6.37 12.14 12.77
CA THR A 59 7.79 12.19 12.42
C THR A 59 8.14 11.05 11.48
N ILE A 60 8.77 11.38 10.34
CA ILE A 60 9.31 10.40 9.39
C ILE A 60 10.65 9.91 9.91
N ILE A 61 10.76 8.61 10.16
CA ILE A 61 11.94 7.99 10.74
C ILE A 61 13.12 8.09 9.76
N GLY A 62 14.14 8.87 10.14
CA GLY A 62 15.44 8.93 9.48
C GLY A 62 16.47 8.01 10.12
N ASP A 63 17.73 8.15 9.71
CA ASP A 63 18.84 7.31 10.18
C ASP A 63 19.08 7.45 11.70
N ALA A 64 19.13 8.70 12.20
CA ALA A 64 19.36 8.97 13.63
C ALA A 64 18.26 8.42 14.52
N ASP A 65 16.98 8.64 14.15
CA ASP A 65 15.84 8.12 14.91
C ASP A 65 15.78 6.60 14.86
N MET A 66 16.16 5.99 13.73
CA MET A 66 16.22 4.53 13.59
C MET A 66 17.29 3.92 14.51
N ASP A 67 18.48 4.52 14.57
CA ASP A 67 19.57 4.05 15.43
C ASP A 67 19.16 4.11 16.91
N GLU A 68 18.51 5.20 17.33
CA GLU A 68 18.00 5.33 18.70
C GLU A 68 16.90 4.31 19.02
N LEU A 69 15.94 4.13 18.12
CA LEU A 69 14.86 3.15 18.28
C LEU A 69 15.38 1.71 18.34
N ARG A 70 16.38 1.38 17.53
CA ARG A 70 16.99 0.05 17.46
C ARG A 70 17.79 -0.30 18.71
N ASP A 71 18.41 0.72 19.32
CA ASP A 71 19.33 0.55 20.45
C ASP A 71 18.60 0.61 21.81
N ASP A 72 17.32 1.00 21.82
CA ASP A 72 16.50 1.12 23.02
C ASP A 72 15.74 -0.16 23.36
N ALA A 73 16.12 -0.80 24.47
CA ALA A 73 15.48 -2.03 24.95
C ALA A 73 14.02 -1.83 25.45
N THR A 74 13.57 -0.59 25.67
CA THR A 74 12.20 -0.30 26.10
C THR A 74 11.19 -0.34 24.96
N VAL A 75 11.67 -0.23 23.71
CA VAL A 75 10.83 -0.14 22.52
C VAL A 75 10.92 -1.45 21.71
N ASN A 76 10.05 -2.41 21.99
CA ASN A 76 10.00 -3.67 21.20
C ASN A 76 9.05 -3.60 20.00
N ARG A 77 8.00 -2.78 20.09
CA ARG A 77 7.01 -2.60 19.03
C ARG A 77 6.60 -1.15 18.91
N ILE A 78 6.38 -0.71 17.67
CA ILE A 78 5.96 0.66 17.37
C ILE A 78 4.82 0.65 16.35
N ARG A 79 4.01 1.70 16.38
CA ARG A 79 2.89 1.85 15.46
C ARG A 79 3.21 2.93 14.44
N VAL A 80 3.21 2.54 13.17
CA VAL A 80 3.53 3.42 12.05
C VAL A 80 2.32 3.65 11.17
N ARG A 81 2.34 4.77 10.45
CA ARG A 81 1.44 5.01 9.34
C ARG A 81 1.84 4.11 8.17
N SER A 82 0.85 3.61 7.46
CA SER A 82 1.03 2.74 6.30
C SER A 82 0.03 3.11 5.21
N VAL A 83 0.39 2.80 3.97
CA VAL A 83 -0.52 2.90 2.82
C VAL A 83 -1.72 1.94 2.96
N LEU A 84 -1.57 0.82 3.70
CA LEU A 84 -2.67 -0.12 4.00
C LEU A 84 -3.77 0.51 4.87
N THR A 85 -3.45 1.53 5.65
CA THR A 85 -4.37 2.23 6.58
C THR A 85 -4.73 3.62 6.09
N CYS A 86 -4.27 4.02 4.91
CA CYS A 86 -4.48 5.34 4.35
C CYS A 86 -5.96 5.55 3.98
N ASP A 87 -6.54 6.64 4.49
CA ASP A 87 -7.95 6.99 4.30
C ASP A 87 -8.17 8.07 3.22
N ALA A 88 -7.12 8.37 2.44
CA ALA A 88 -7.22 9.24 1.27
C ALA A 88 -8.31 8.78 0.31
N GLU A 89 -9.08 9.73 -0.23
CA GLU A 89 -10.21 9.45 -1.13
C GLU A 89 -9.76 8.85 -2.46
N VAL A 90 -8.73 9.45 -3.06
CA VAL A 90 -8.10 8.96 -4.30
C VAL A 90 -6.60 8.87 -4.06
N GLY A 91 -6.01 7.73 -4.41
CA GLY A 91 -4.56 7.51 -4.26
C GLY A 91 -4.15 7.32 -2.80
N VAL A 92 -3.02 7.91 -2.39
CA VAL A 92 -2.48 7.85 -1.02
C VAL A 92 -2.10 9.25 -0.54
N CYS A 93 -1.99 9.43 0.78
CA CYS A 93 -1.40 10.64 1.35
C CYS A 93 0.11 10.51 1.55
N ALA A 94 0.80 11.65 1.58
CA ALA A 94 2.25 11.73 1.73
C ALA A 94 2.72 11.10 3.05
N LEU A 95 2.06 11.40 4.18
CA LEU A 95 2.44 10.85 5.48
C LEU A 95 2.27 9.33 5.61
N CYS A 96 1.25 8.74 4.97
CA CYS A 96 1.07 7.28 5.00
C CYS A 96 2.10 6.54 4.13
N TYR A 97 2.66 7.20 3.12
CA TYR A 97 3.76 6.67 2.32
C TYR A 97 5.14 6.95 2.94
N GLY A 98 5.31 8.14 3.50
CA GLY A 98 6.52 8.64 4.15
C GLY A 98 7.57 9.15 3.16
N ARG A 99 8.80 8.69 3.32
CA ARG A 99 9.98 9.09 2.53
C ARG A 99 9.96 8.43 1.15
N SER A 100 10.30 9.19 0.10
CA SER A 100 10.65 8.64 -1.21
C SER A 100 12.03 7.97 -1.13
N LEU A 101 12.11 6.74 -1.60
CA LEU A 101 13.34 5.94 -1.57
C LEU A 101 14.33 6.33 -2.68
N ALA A 102 13.85 7.05 -3.70
CA ALA A 102 14.68 7.53 -4.80
C ALA A 102 15.40 8.83 -4.44
N THR A 103 14.69 9.79 -3.84
CA THR A 103 15.26 11.11 -3.48
C THR A 103 15.81 11.16 -2.07
N GLY A 104 15.39 10.24 -1.20
CA GLY A 104 15.73 10.31 0.23
C GLY A 104 15.10 11.51 0.92
N GLN A 105 14.02 12.09 0.39
CA GLN A 105 13.26 13.16 1.05
C GLN A 105 11.82 12.71 1.29
N SER A 106 11.04 13.50 2.03
CA SER A 106 9.59 13.28 2.13
C SER A 106 8.98 13.21 0.73
N ILE A 107 8.00 12.34 0.54
CA ILE A 107 7.39 12.20 -0.78
C ILE A 107 6.62 13.44 -1.19
N GLU A 108 6.74 13.83 -2.45
CA GLU A 108 6.05 14.99 -3.01
C GLU A 108 4.66 14.62 -3.53
N LEU A 109 3.76 15.61 -3.52
CA LEU A 109 2.45 15.47 -4.13
C LEU A 109 2.59 15.28 -5.64
N GLY A 110 1.87 14.30 -6.17
CA GLY A 110 1.89 13.92 -7.58
C GLY A 110 2.82 12.77 -7.92
N GLU A 111 3.62 12.26 -6.99
CA GLU A 111 4.48 11.13 -7.26
C GLU A 111 3.64 9.86 -7.53
N ALA A 112 3.91 9.19 -8.66
CA ALA A 112 3.18 8.01 -9.12
C ALA A 112 3.69 6.73 -8.43
N VAL A 113 3.52 6.66 -7.11
CA VAL A 113 4.05 5.59 -6.24
C VAL A 113 3.59 4.19 -6.63
N GLY A 114 2.42 4.04 -7.24
CA GLY A 114 1.93 2.77 -7.73
C GLY A 114 2.74 2.21 -8.90
N VAL A 115 3.20 3.09 -9.80
CA VAL A 115 4.06 2.71 -10.94
C VAL A 115 5.45 2.32 -10.42
N ILE A 116 5.99 3.13 -9.51
CA ILE A 116 7.28 2.86 -8.86
C ILE A 116 7.25 1.50 -8.16
N ALA A 117 6.23 1.25 -7.33
CA ALA A 117 6.07 -0.02 -6.62
C ALA A 117 5.96 -1.22 -7.57
N ALA A 118 5.19 -1.08 -8.66
CA ALA A 118 5.06 -2.14 -9.65
C ALA A 118 6.40 -2.47 -10.33
N GLN A 119 7.22 -1.46 -10.65
CA GLN A 119 8.55 -1.66 -11.22
C GLN A 119 9.51 -2.29 -10.21
N SER A 120 9.54 -1.78 -8.97
CA SER A 120 10.41 -2.31 -7.90
C SER A 120 10.13 -3.76 -7.54
N ILE A 121 8.92 -4.27 -7.80
CA ILE A 121 8.54 -5.68 -7.61
C ILE A 121 8.80 -6.48 -8.89
N GLY A 122 8.44 -5.91 -10.05
CA GLY A 122 8.48 -6.58 -11.34
C GLY A 122 9.89 -6.80 -11.88
N GLU A 123 10.76 -5.79 -11.83
CA GLU A 123 12.12 -5.90 -12.38
C GLU A 123 12.91 -7.02 -11.68
N PRO A 124 13.01 -7.07 -10.33
CA PRO A 124 13.66 -8.20 -9.68
C PRO A 124 12.97 -9.53 -9.97
N GLY A 125 11.64 -9.54 -10.08
CA GLY A 125 10.87 -10.73 -10.44
C GLY A 125 11.29 -11.36 -11.78
N THR A 126 11.56 -10.53 -12.80
CA THR A 126 12.08 -11.03 -14.08
C THR A 126 13.47 -11.67 -13.93
N GLN A 127 14.32 -11.08 -13.10
CA GLN A 127 15.65 -11.62 -12.78
C GLN A 127 15.58 -12.94 -12.00
N LEU A 128 14.64 -13.08 -11.06
CA LEU A 128 14.42 -14.33 -10.32
C LEU A 128 14.09 -15.49 -11.25
N THR A 129 13.26 -15.22 -12.26
CA THR A 129 12.87 -16.23 -13.25
C THR A 129 14.08 -16.74 -14.01
N MET A 130 14.98 -15.85 -14.44
CA MET A 130 16.21 -16.24 -15.14
C MET A 130 17.17 -17.05 -14.24
N ARG A 131 17.35 -16.68 -12.96
CA ARG A 131 18.25 -17.39 -12.03
C ARG A 131 17.78 -18.81 -11.70
N THR A 132 16.46 -19.01 -11.64
CA THR A 132 15.86 -20.31 -11.29
C THR A 132 16.16 -21.39 -12.34
N PHE A 133 16.25 -21.03 -13.62
CA PHE A 133 16.58 -21.98 -14.69
C PHE A 133 18.02 -22.53 -14.60
N HIS A 134 18.96 -21.76 -14.05
CA HIS A 134 20.36 -22.17 -13.96
C HIS A 134 20.70 -23.01 -12.72
N THR A 135 19.85 -22.97 -11.69
CA THR A 135 20.03 -23.73 -10.43
C THR A 135 19.14 -24.98 -10.33
N GLY A 136 18.23 -25.20 -11.28
CA GLY A 136 17.23 -26.27 -11.28
C GLY A 136 17.72 -27.73 -11.40
N GLY A 137 19.03 -27.99 -11.24
CA GLY A 137 19.61 -29.34 -11.31
C GLY A 137 20.02 -29.96 -9.97
N VAL A 138 19.93 -29.22 -8.86
CA VAL A 138 20.40 -29.70 -7.55
C VAL A 138 19.20 -30.09 -6.68
N ALA A 139 18.96 -31.40 -6.55
CA ALA A 139 17.94 -31.95 -5.67
C ALA A 139 18.21 -31.54 -4.21
N GLY A 140 17.29 -30.76 -3.60
CA GLY A 140 17.31 -30.48 -2.16
C GLY A 140 16.88 -29.09 -1.73
N LYS A 141 16.90 -28.07 -2.60
CA LYS A 141 16.23 -26.79 -2.34
C LYS A 141 14.88 -26.80 -3.02
N ASP A 142 13.81 -26.66 -2.24
CA ASP A 142 12.44 -26.64 -2.74
C ASP A 142 12.24 -25.39 -3.63
N ILE A 143 12.32 -25.60 -4.95
CA ILE A 143 12.25 -24.55 -5.99
C ILE A 143 10.88 -23.86 -6.01
N ALA A 144 9.89 -24.39 -5.28
CA ALA A 144 8.57 -23.79 -5.09
C ALA A 144 8.63 -22.37 -4.47
N GLY A 145 9.73 -21.97 -3.83
CA GLY A 145 9.91 -20.65 -3.21
C GLY A 145 10.27 -19.48 -4.14
N GLY A 146 10.28 -19.66 -5.47
CA GLY A 146 10.66 -18.60 -6.42
C GLY A 146 9.50 -17.66 -6.82
N LEU A 147 9.60 -17.04 -8.01
CA LEU A 147 8.54 -16.20 -8.59
C LEU A 147 7.14 -16.87 -8.64
N PRO A 148 7.00 -18.20 -8.89
CA PRO A 148 5.68 -18.85 -8.89
C PRO A 148 4.90 -18.64 -7.58
N ARG A 149 5.59 -18.61 -6.44
CA ARG A 149 4.97 -18.34 -5.13
C ARG A 149 4.49 -16.90 -5.02
N VAL A 150 5.28 -15.94 -5.50
CA VAL A 150 4.88 -14.52 -5.54
C VAL A 150 3.65 -14.33 -6.43
N VAL A 151 3.61 -14.97 -7.60
CA VAL A 151 2.45 -14.95 -8.50
C VAL A 151 1.23 -15.60 -7.86
N GLU A 152 1.40 -16.73 -7.17
CA GLU A 152 0.33 -17.40 -6.43
C GLU A 152 -0.28 -16.49 -5.36
N LEU A 153 0.56 -15.80 -4.58
CA LEU A 153 0.15 -14.84 -3.55
C LEU A 153 -0.58 -13.63 -4.15
N PHE A 154 -0.02 -12.99 -5.18
CA PHE A 154 -0.63 -11.82 -5.82
C PHE A 154 -1.90 -12.14 -6.61
N GLU A 155 -2.06 -13.37 -7.10
CA GLU A 155 -3.33 -13.81 -7.70
C GLU A 155 -4.34 -14.34 -6.67
N ALA A 156 -4.03 -14.26 -5.37
CA ALA A 156 -4.87 -14.76 -4.27
C ALA A 156 -5.36 -16.20 -4.52
N ARG A 157 -4.46 -17.05 -5.02
CA ARG A 157 -4.73 -18.46 -5.28
C ARG A 157 -4.62 -19.26 -3.98
N ASN A 158 -5.42 -20.30 -3.87
CA ASN A 158 -5.39 -21.21 -2.72
C ASN A 158 -4.15 -22.09 -2.85
N PRO A 159 -3.25 -22.11 -1.85
CA PRO A 159 -2.00 -22.83 -1.97
C PRO A 159 -2.20 -24.33 -1.86
N ARG A 160 -1.36 -25.10 -2.57
CA ARG A 160 -1.34 -26.56 -2.44
C ARG A 160 -0.80 -26.95 -1.07
N GLY A 161 -1.50 -27.84 -0.38
CA GLY A 161 -1.13 -28.27 0.97
C GLY A 161 -1.31 -27.14 2.00
N SER A 162 -2.36 -26.31 1.86
CA SER A 162 -2.65 -25.25 2.81
C SER A 162 -2.80 -25.79 4.23
N ALA A 163 -2.20 -25.08 5.18
CA ALA A 163 -2.34 -25.40 6.59
C ALA A 163 -3.79 -25.23 7.03
N ARG A 164 -4.28 -26.14 7.87
CA ARG A 164 -5.58 -25.98 8.53
C ARG A 164 -5.46 -24.95 9.64
N LEU A 165 -6.43 -24.03 9.69
CA LEU A 165 -6.48 -22.96 10.67
C LEU A 165 -7.49 -23.28 11.78
N ALA A 166 -7.23 -22.75 12.97
CA ALA A 166 -8.19 -22.77 14.07
C ALA A 166 -9.35 -21.83 13.77
N LEU A 167 -10.59 -22.33 13.84
CA LEU A 167 -11.78 -21.51 13.58
C LEU A 167 -12.14 -20.59 14.76
N ALA A 168 -11.75 -20.98 15.97
CA ALA A 168 -12.01 -20.26 17.21
C ALA A 168 -10.75 -20.29 18.11
N SER A 169 -10.71 -19.38 19.08
CA SER A 169 -9.71 -19.41 20.15
C SER A 169 -10.18 -20.35 21.25
N GLY A 170 -9.25 -21.10 21.85
CA GLY A 170 -9.61 -22.04 22.90
C GLY A 170 -8.57 -23.14 23.12
N VAL A 171 -9.02 -24.21 23.79
CA VAL A 171 -8.17 -25.36 24.12
C VAL A 171 -8.37 -26.47 23.09
N VAL A 172 -7.26 -26.96 22.54
CA VAL A 172 -7.23 -28.04 21.56
C VAL A 172 -7.49 -29.39 22.21
N ARG A 173 -8.36 -30.19 21.60
CA ARG A 173 -8.52 -31.62 21.85
C ARG A 173 -8.31 -32.41 20.56
N ILE A 174 -7.36 -33.34 20.57
CA ILE A 174 -7.08 -34.22 19.43
C ILE A 174 -7.77 -35.56 19.66
N LEU A 175 -8.66 -35.95 18.74
CA LEU A 175 -9.38 -37.22 18.79
C LEU A 175 -8.67 -38.29 17.94
N GLU A 176 -8.99 -39.56 18.20
CA GLU A 176 -8.46 -40.69 17.45
C GLU A 176 -9.02 -40.72 16.02
N ASP A 177 -8.19 -41.16 15.07
CA ASP A 177 -8.59 -41.29 13.65
C ASP A 177 -9.40 -42.56 13.44
N GLU A 178 -10.71 -42.41 13.21
CA GLU A 178 -11.63 -43.50 12.87
C GLU A 178 -11.60 -43.89 11.37
N GLY A 179 -10.53 -43.52 10.65
CA GLY A 179 -10.32 -43.82 9.24
C GLY A 179 -10.87 -42.77 8.27
N LYS A 180 -11.38 -41.65 8.80
CA LYS A 180 -11.87 -40.49 8.01
C LYS A 180 -10.94 -39.27 8.11
N GLY A 181 -9.90 -39.33 8.94
CA GLY A 181 -9.03 -38.22 9.27
C GLY A 181 -8.96 -37.98 10.78
N ILE A 182 -7.97 -37.20 11.21
CA ILE A 182 -7.74 -36.87 12.61
C ILE A 182 -8.67 -35.69 12.97
N PRO A 183 -9.72 -35.88 13.80
CA PRO A 183 -10.58 -34.79 14.22
C PRO A 183 -9.88 -33.97 15.31
N ILE A 184 -9.78 -32.66 15.11
CA ILE A 184 -9.27 -31.74 16.11
C ILE A 184 -10.39 -30.80 16.52
N LYS A 185 -10.72 -30.77 17.81
CA LYS A 185 -11.72 -29.89 18.38
C LYS A 185 -11.04 -28.75 19.11
N VAL A 186 -11.51 -27.53 18.89
CA VAL A 186 -11.13 -26.36 19.69
C VAL A 186 -12.33 -26.00 20.55
N ILE A 187 -12.17 -26.08 21.87
CA ILE A 187 -13.21 -25.73 22.83
C ILE A 187 -13.03 -24.27 23.23
N ASP A 188 -14.00 -23.43 22.89
CA ASP A 188 -13.96 -22.01 23.22
C ASP A 188 -14.28 -21.75 24.71
N ASP A 189 -14.29 -20.47 25.10
CA ASP A 189 -14.60 -20.03 26.47
C ASP A 189 -16.07 -20.25 26.86
N GLN A 190 -16.97 -20.39 25.88
CA GLN A 190 -18.39 -20.69 26.06
C GLN A 190 -18.69 -22.20 26.07
N GLY A 191 -17.67 -23.05 25.87
CA GLY A 191 -17.81 -24.51 25.79
C GLY A 191 -18.33 -25.02 24.45
N VAL A 192 -18.37 -24.20 23.41
CA VAL A 192 -18.70 -24.60 22.04
C VAL A 192 -17.48 -25.31 21.43
N GLU A 193 -17.73 -26.49 20.86
CA GLU A 193 -16.69 -27.27 20.20
C GLU A 193 -16.65 -26.93 18.70
N HIS A 194 -15.54 -26.37 18.25
CA HIS A 194 -15.26 -26.13 16.84
C HIS A 194 -14.39 -27.26 16.29
N GLU A 195 -14.96 -28.11 15.44
CA GLU A 195 -14.27 -29.26 14.87
C GLU A 195 -13.59 -28.91 13.53
N VAL A 196 -12.32 -29.29 13.41
CA VAL A 196 -11.51 -29.22 12.19
C VAL A 196 -10.99 -30.61 11.89
N MET A 197 -11.37 -31.14 10.73
CA MET A 197 -10.95 -32.47 10.29
C MET A 197 -9.66 -32.39 9.47
N LEU A 198 -8.61 -33.05 9.96
CA LEU A 198 -7.35 -33.17 9.24
C LEU A 198 -7.36 -34.39 8.31
N PRO A 199 -6.87 -34.28 7.06
CA PRO A 199 -6.68 -35.44 6.19
C PRO A 199 -5.77 -36.49 6.83
N THR A 200 -6.05 -37.78 6.59
CA THR A 200 -5.23 -38.90 7.05
C THR A 200 -3.77 -38.73 6.59
N GLY A 201 -2.83 -38.83 7.53
CA GLY A 201 -1.39 -38.62 7.29
C GLY A 201 -0.89 -37.19 7.52
N SER A 202 -1.77 -36.25 7.87
CA SER A 202 -1.38 -34.90 8.30
C SER A 202 -0.66 -34.94 9.64
N ARG A 203 0.36 -34.11 9.82
CA ARG A 203 1.06 -33.94 11.10
C ARG A 203 0.57 -32.65 11.78
N PRO A 204 -0.24 -32.73 12.84
CA PRO A 204 -0.60 -31.55 13.62
C PRO A 204 0.65 -30.99 14.32
N ILE A 205 0.81 -29.67 14.31
CA ILE A 205 1.86 -28.96 15.04
C ILE A 205 1.44 -28.60 16.47
N VAL A 206 0.12 -28.65 16.72
CA VAL A 206 -0.48 -28.37 18.02
C VAL A 206 -0.50 -29.62 18.89
N LYS A 207 -0.44 -29.42 20.21
CA LYS A 207 -0.53 -30.49 21.21
C LYS A 207 -1.92 -30.55 21.82
N ASP A 208 -2.32 -31.73 22.28
CA ASP A 208 -3.53 -31.90 23.08
C ASP A 208 -3.44 -31.07 24.36
N GLY A 209 -4.49 -30.32 24.68
CA GLY A 209 -4.53 -29.38 25.80
C GLY A 209 -3.81 -28.04 25.55
N GLN A 210 -3.29 -27.78 24.35
CA GLN A 210 -2.68 -26.49 24.02
C GLN A 210 -3.75 -25.41 23.83
N GLU A 211 -3.48 -24.21 24.36
CA GLU A 211 -4.28 -23.01 24.09
C GLU A 211 -3.82 -22.35 22.78
N ILE A 212 -4.76 -22.07 21.88
CA ILE A 212 -4.50 -21.45 20.58
C ILE A 212 -5.51 -20.34 20.29
N ASN A 213 -5.13 -19.39 19.43
CA ASN A 213 -6.03 -18.34 18.98
C ASN A 213 -6.68 -18.69 17.64
N ALA A 214 -7.85 -18.10 17.38
CA ALA A 214 -8.51 -18.17 16.08
C ALA A 214 -7.54 -17.73 14.96
N GLY A 215 -7.41 -18.57 13.94
CA GLY A 215 -6.55 -18.38 12.77
C GLY A 215 -5.09 -18.79 13.00
N ASP A 216 -4.77 -19.46 14.11
CA ASP A 216 -3.46 -20.11 14.29
C ASP A 216 -3.38 -21.43 13.52
N ARG A 217 -2.15 -21.83 13.18
CA ARG A 217 -1.88 -23.04 12.38
C ARG A 217 -2.07 -24.28 13.22
N ILE A 218 -2.87 -25.21 12.72
CA ILE A 218 -3.05 -26.55 13.30
C ILE A 218 -2.09 -27.56 12.64
N THR A 219 -1.81 -27.40 11.35
CA THR A 219 -0.88 -28.25 10.59
C THR A 219 0.26 -27.44 9.96
N GLU A 220 1.31 -28.12 9.54
CA GLU A 220 2.34 -27.51 8.69
C GLU A 220 1.76 -27.10 7.32
N GLY A 221 2.34 -26.05 6.74
CA GLY A 221 1.98 -25.57 5.40
C GLY A 221 1.79 -24.03 5.32
N PRO A 222 1.64 -23.51 4.09
CA PRO A 222 1.28 -22.12 3.86
C PRO A 222 -0.16 -21.83 4.27
N LEU A 223 -0.46 -20.62 4.73
CA LEU A 223 -1.84 -20.21 5.01
C LEU A 223 -2.57 -19.87 3.72
N ASP A 224 -3.85 -20.22 3.65
CA ASP A 224 -4.76 -19.70 2.64
C ASP A 224 -5.19 -18.26 3.01
N PRO A 225 -4.83 -17.25 2.20
CA PRO A 225 -5.20 -15.86 2.48
C PRO A 225 -6.72 -15.63 2.60
N LYS A 226 -7.55 -16.40 1.89
CA LYS A 226 -9.01 -16.23 1.92
C LYS A 226 -9.61 -16.76 3.20
N GLU A 227 -9.13 -17.91 3.68
CA GLU A 227 -9.52 -18.47 4.97
C GLU A 227 -9.05 -17.57 6.11
N LEU A 228 -7.80 -17.12 6.05
CA LEU A 228 -7.24 -16.16 7.00
C LEU A 228 -8.07 -14.87 7.08
N MET A 229 -8.55 -14.36 5.94
CA MET A 229 -9.36 -13.15 5.87
C MET A 229 -10.75 -13.30 6.49
N GLN A 230 -11.32 -14.49 6.43
CA GLN A 230 -12.60 -14.79 7.09
C GLN A 230 -12.45 -14.90 8.60
N ILE A 231 -11.31 -15.40 9.09
CA ILE A 231 -11.08 -15.68 10.51
C ILE A 231 -10.49 -14.46 11.23
N LYS A 232 -9.35 -13.93 10.76
CA LYS A 232 -8.62 -12.81 11.40
C LYS A 232 -8.95 -11.43 10.81
N GLY A 233 -9.68 -11.39 9.68
CA GLY A 233 -10.06 -10.14 9.03
C GLY A 233 -9.00 -9.57 8.07
N PRO A 234 -9.30 -8.42 7.42
CA PRO A 234 -8.50 -7.91 6.32
C PRO A 234 -7.09 -7.47 6.75
N ARG A 235 -6.93 -6.90 7.95
CA ARG A 235 -5.64 -6.33 8.39
C ARG A 235 -4.58 -7.42 8.54
N GLU A 236 -4.91 -8.51 9.23
CA GLU A 236 -3.98 -9.62 9.42
C GLU A 236 -3.66 -10.33 8.10
N THR A 237 -4.64 -10.45 7.19
CA THR A 237 -4.38 -10.97 5.85
C THR A 237 -3.43 -10.07 5.05
N GLN A 238 -3.57 -8.74 5.15
CA GLN A 238 -2.67 -7.82 4.47
C GLN A 238 -1.24 -7.94 5.00
N VAL A 239 -1.06 -7.98 6.33
CA VAL A 239 0.26 -8.16 6.96
C VAL A 239 0.88 -9.49 6.54
N TYR A 240 0.12 -10.59 6.63
CA TYR A 240 0.56 -11.90 6.19
C TYR A 240 1.01 -11.92 4.71
N LEU A 241 0.24 -11.30 3.81
CA LEU A 241 0.60 -11.23 2.39
C LEU A 241 1.90 -10.45 2.18
N VAL A 242 2.08 -9.32 2.88
CA VAL A 242 3.32 -8.54 2.81
C VAL A 242 4.50 -9.38 3.29
N GLU A 243 4.37 -10.06 4.43
CA GLU A 243 5.44 -10.86 5.01
C GLU A 243 5.82 -12.07 4.15
N GLU A 244 4.85 -12.79 3.58
CA GLU A 244 5.11 -13.94 2.72
C GLU A 244 5.79 -13.54 1.40
N VAL A 245 5.31 -12.47 0.74
CA VAL A 245 5.95 -11.96 -0.48
C VAL A 245 7.37 -11.49 -0.16
N GLN A 246 7.54 -10.75 0.93
CA GLN A 246 8.82 -10.21 1.35
C GLN A 246 9.82 -11.33 1.71
N LYS A 247 9.36 -12.40 2.35
CA LYS A 247 10.18 -13.59 2.63
C LYS A 247 10.74 -14.20 1.34
N VAL A 248 9.91 -14.34 0.30
CA VAL A 248 10.37 -14.87 -0.99
C VAL A 248 11.45 -13.98 -1.60
N TYR A 249 11.28 -12.66 -1.63
CA TYR A 249 12.31 -11.77 -2.17
C TYR A 249 13.61 -11.80 -1.34
N ARG A 250 13.50 -11.84 -0.01
CA ARG A 250 14.65 -11.95 0.91
C ARG A 250 15.41 -13.26 0.73
N ASP A 251 14.72 -14.38 0.59
CA ASP A 251 15.34 -15.70 0.35
C ASP A 251 16.13 -15.74 -0.97
N GLN A 252 15.79 -14.87 -1.92
CA GLN A 252 16.49 -14.68 -3.18
C GLN A 252 17.55 -13.57 -3.14
N GLY A 253 17.77 -12.95 -1.98
CA GLY A 253 18.75 -11.89 -1.78
C GLY A 253 18.38 -10.54 -2.39
N VAL A 254 17.10 -10.30 -2.67
CA VAL A 254 16.59 -9.01 -3.17
C VAL A 254 15.98 -8.23 -2.01
N SER A 255 16.49 -7.02 -1.74
CA SER A 255 15.89 -6.11 -0.78
C SER A 255 14.84 -5.22 -1.45
N ILE A 256 13.57 -5.41 -1.11
CA ILE A 256 12.46 -4.55 -1.51
C ILE A 256 11.88 -3.92 -0.24
N HIS A 257 11.49 -2.66 -0.29
CA HIS A 257 10.82 -2.03 0.84
C HIS A 257 9.35 -2.47 0.91
N ASP A 258 8.89 -2.81 2.12
CA ASP A 258 7.53 -3.27 2.39
C ASP A 258 6.44 -2.32 1.85
N LYS A 259 6.71 -1.00 1.77
CA LYS A 259 5.73 -0.02 1.26
C LYS A 259 5.28 -0.30 -0.18
N HIS A 260 6.15 -0.86 -1.02
CA HIS A 260 5.80 -1.23 -2.39
C HIS A 260 4.83 -2.41 -2.44
N ILE A 261 5.07 -3.43 -1.62
CA ILE A 261 4.19 -4.60 -1.52
C ILE A 261 2.85 -4.21 -0.92
N GLU A 262 2.87 -3.36 0.12
CA GLU A 262 1.67 -2.81 0.75
C GLU A 262 0.76 -2.07 -0.25
N LEU A 263 1.32 -1.30 -1.20
CA LEU A 263 0.53 -0.63 -2.23
C LEU A 263 -0.25 -1.64 -3.10
N ILE A 264 0.37 -2.77 -3.46
CA ILE A 264 -0.29 -3.82 -4.24
C ILE A 264 -1.36 -4.53 -3.39
N VAL A 265 -1.00 -4.93 -2.17
CA VAL A 265 -1.90 -5.63 -1.24
C VAL A 265 -3.11 -4.77 -0.86
N ARG A 266 -2.94 -3.45 -0.73
CA ARG A 266 -4.04 -2.49 -0.54
C ARG A 266 -5.04 -2.59 -1.69
N GLN A 267 -4.57 -2.67 -2.93
CA GLN A 267 -5.44 -2.78 -4.09
C GLN A 267 -6.16 -4.14 -4.15
N MET A 268 -5.54 -5.21 -3.63
CA MET A 268 -6.13 -6.56 -3.63
C MET A 268 -7.30 -6.67 -2.65
N THR A 269 -7.33 -5.80 -1.65
CA THR A 269 -8.29 -5.79 -0.54
C THR A 269 -9.19 -4.55 -0.54
N ARG A 270 -9.22 -3.80 -1.66
CA ARG A 270 -9.96 -2.53 -1.79
C ARG A 270 -11.48 -2.70 -1.85
N ARG A 271 -11.99 -3.90 -2.15
CA ARG A 271 -13.43 -4.12 -2.41
C ARG A 271 -14.12 -4.87 -1.26
N VAL A 272 -15.38 -4.54 -1.05
CA VAL A 272 -16.30 -5.22 -0.15
C VAL A 272 -17.47 -5.74 -0.98
N GLY A 273 -17.77 -7.03 -0.88
CA GLY A 273 -18.96 -7.62 -1.48
C GLY A 273 -20.17 -7.35 -0.59
N VAL A 274 -21.14 -6.61 -1.10
CA VAL A 274 -22.38 -6.30 -0.39
C VAL A 274 -23.27 -7.53 -0.35
N GLN A 275 -23.63 -7.99 0.85
CA GLN A 275 -24.52 -9.13 1.05
C GLN A 275 -25.96 -8.65 1.19
N GLU A 276 -26.19 -7.76 2.15
CA GLU A 276 -27.49 -7.12 2.36
C GLU A 276 -27.33 -5.60 2.25
N PRO A 277 -28.08 -4.92 1.38
CA PRO A 277 -27.91 -3.49 1.17
C PRO A 277 -28.51 -2.63 2.29
N GLY A 278 -29.34 -3.20 3.17
CA GLY A 278 -30.04 -2.43 4.20
C GLY A 278 -30.90 -1.30 3.58
N ASP A 279 -30.79 -0.10 4.14
CA ASP A 279 -31.46 1.11 3.63
C ASP A 279 -30.52 1.99 2.78
N THR A 280 -29.41 1.43 2.29
CA THR A 280 -28.42 2.13 1.46
C THR A 280 -28.77 2.05 -0.03
N ALA A 281 -28.01 2.76 -0.88
CA ALA A 281 -28.13 2.70 -2.33
C ALA A 281 -27.36 1.52 -2.97
N PHE A 282 -26.70 0.67 -2.19
CA PHE A 282 -25.97 -0.47 -2.72
C PHE A 282 -26.91 -1.54 -3.26
N LEU A 283 -26.41 -2.33 -4.21
CA LEU A 283 -27.10 -3.50 -4.73
C LEU A 283 -26.57 -4.81 -4.09
N PRO A 284 -27.43 -5.81 -3.85
CA PRO A 284 -26.97 -7.14 -3.41
C PRO A 284 -25.98 -7.74 -4.42
N GLY A 285 -24.82 -8.18 -3.94
CA GLY A 285 -23.73 -8.73 -4.77
C GLY A 285 -22.83 -7.68 -5.44
N GLU A 286 -23.09 -6.39 -5.23
CA GLU A 286 -22.22 -5.31 -5.70
C GLU A 286 -20.86 -5.37 -5.00
N ARG A 287 -19.79 -5.04 -5.75
CA ARG A 287 -18.44 -4.87 -5.20
C ARG A 287 -18.15 -3.39 -4.99
N ALA A 288 -18.56 -2.87 -3.84
CA ALA A 288 -18.30 -1.48 -3.48
C ALA A 288 -16.84 -1.26 -3.08
N ASP A 289 -16.34 -0.04 -3.23
CA ASP A 289 -15.10 0.40 -2.58
C ASP A 289 -15.22 0.34 -1.06
N ALA A 290 -14.20 -0.16 -0.37
CA ALA A 290 -14.22 -0.36 1.08
C ALA A 290 -14.36 0.94 1.88
N LYS A 291 -13.85 2.07 1.38
CA LYS A 291 -14.02 3.38 2.02
C LYS A 291 -15.44 3.89 1.81
N ILE A 292 -15.93 3.88 0.56
CA ILE A 292 -17.31 4.31 0.23
C ILE A 292 -18.33 3.50 1.04
N PHE A 293 -18.14 2.18 1.13
CA PHE A 293 -18.99 1.29 1.93
C PHE A 293 -18.98 1.68 3.42
N ARG A 294 -17.79 1.90 4.00
CA ARG A 294 -17.64 2.28 5.41
C ARG A 294 -18.27 3.64 5.72
N ASP A 295 -18.03 4.63 4.88
CA ASP A 295 -18.51 5.99 5.11
C ASP A 295 -20.02 6.12 4.88
N THR A 296 -20.56 5.41 3.88
CA THR A 296 -22.01 5.30 3.67
C THR A 296 -22.68 4.64 4.88
N ASN A 297 -22.13 3.52 5.36
CA ASN A 297 -22.68 2.84 6.54
C ASN A 297 -22.62 3.71 7.80
N ARG A 298 -21.53 4.46 8.00
CA ARG A 298 -21.41 5.40 9.11
C ARG A 298 -22.50 6.46 9.06
N ALA A 299 -22.71 7.08 7.90
CA ALA A 299 -23.76 8.08 7.70
C ALA A 299 -25.18 7.51 7.92
N MET A 300 -25.41 6.25 7.56
CA MET A 300 -26.71 5.59 7.76
C MET A 300 -26.99 5.32 9.24
N VAL A 301 -25.97 4.90 9.99
CA VAL A 301 -26.06 4.71 11.45
C VAL A 301 -26.32 6.05 12.15
N GLU A 302 -25.64 7.12 11.75
CA GLU A 302 -25.88 8.48 12.27
C GLU A 302 -27.31 8.98 12.00
N GLN A 303 -27.91 8.54 10.90
CA GLN A 303 -29.31 8.81 10.55
C GLN A 303 -30.32 7.85 11.19
N GLY A 304 -29.87 6.86 11.99
CA GLY A 304 -30.73 5.84 12.60
C GLY A 304 -31.34 4.85 11.62
N LYS A 305 -30.77 4.70 10.42
CA LYS A 305 -31.20 3.75 9.38
C LYS A 305 -30.41 2.44 9.46
N ARG A 306 -30.86 1.41 8.75
CA ARG A 306 -30.15 0.12 8.69
C ARG A 306 -28.95 0.22 7.74
N PRO A 307 -27.71 0.02 8.24
CA PRO A 307 -26.52 0.00 7.38
C PRO A 307 -26.52 -1.25 6.48
N ALA A 308 -25.71 -1.22 5.42
CA ALA A 308 -25.48 -2.39 4.58
C ALA A 308 -24.54 -3.38 5.28
N GLU A 309 -24.79 -4.67 5.08
CA GLU A 309 -23.91 -5.76 5.48
C GLU A 309 -23.07 -6.21 4.29
N GLY A 310 -21.77 -6.38 4.51
CA GLY A 310 -20.85 -6.75 3.45
C GLY A 310 -19.62 -7.46 4.01
N ARG A 311 -19.02 -8.31 3.19
CA ARG A 311 -17.79 -9.01 3.53
C ARG A 311 -16.64 -8.47 2.68
N PRO A 312 -15.50 -8.13 3.29
CA PRO A 312 -14.29 -7.81 2.54
C PRO A 312 -13.96 -8.92 1.53
N GLU A 313 -13.55 -8.55 0.31
CA GLU A 313 -13.13 -9.49 -0.72
C GLU A 313 -11.64 -9.37 -1.01
N LEU A 314 -10.94 -10.51 -1.04
CA LEU A 314 -9.58 -10.60 -1.57
C LEU A 314 -9.62 -10.95 -3.05
N MET A 315 -9.06 -10.08 -3.89
CA MET A 315 -8.99 -10.28 -5.33
C MET A 315 -7.54 -10.38 -5.79
N GLY A 316 -7.26 -11.33 -6.67
CA GLY A 316 -5.98 -11.39 -7.38
C GLY A 316 -5.79 -10.16 -8.28
N ILE A 317 -4.53 -9.82 -8.59
CA ILE A 317 -4.17 -8.62 -9.37
C ILE A 317 -4.85 -8.54 -10.74
N THR A 318 -5.07 -9.68 -11.41
CA THR A 318 -5.77 -9.75 -12.70
C THR A 318 -7.25 -9.35 -12.53
N LYS A 319 -7.93 -9.95 -11.56
CA LYS A 319 -9.35 -9.66 -11.28
C LYS A 319 -9.54 -8.24 -10.76
N ALA A 320 -8.64 -7.75 -9.92
CA ALA A 320 -8.68 -6.39 -9.39
C ALA A 320 -8.47 -5.33 -10.49
N SER A 321 -7.64 -5.61 -11.50
CA SER A 321 -7.42 -4.70 -12.64
C SER A 321 -8.62 -4.58 -13.57
N LEU A 322 -9.51 -5.59 -13.62
CA LEU A 322 -10.76 -5.55 -14.38
C LEU A 322 -11.90 -4.86 -13.61
N ALA A 323 -11.75 -4.70 -12.29
CA ALA A 323 -12.74 -4.09 -11.41
C ALA A 323 -12.42 -2.61 -11.07
N THR A 324 -11.68 -1.93 -11.95
CA THR A 324 -11.44 -0.48 -11.86
C THR A 324 -12.70 0.29 -12.23
N GLU A 325 -12.82 1.51 -11.73
CA GLU A 325 -13.98 2.38 -12.04
C GLU A 325 -13.91 2.92 -13.47
N SER A 326 -12.70 3.17 -13.98
CA SER A 326 -12.50 3.49 -15.38
C SER A 326 -12.71 2.26 -16.26
N TRP A 327 -13.70 2.34 -17.13
CA TRP A 327 -13.92 1.35 -18.17
C TRP A 327 -12.88 1.47 -19.29
N LEU A 328 -12.35 2.67 -19.57
CA LEU A 328 -11.28 2.88 -20.57
C LEU A 328 -10.00 2.14 -20.17
N SER A 329 -9.60 2.27 -18.90
CA SER A 329 -8.43 1.59 -18.33
C SER A 329 -8.63 0.09 -18.22
N ALA A 330 -9.83 -0.38 -17.83
CA ALA A 330 -10.16 -1.80 -17.80
C ALA A 330 -10.12 -2.42 -19.21
N ALA A 331 -10.71 -1.74 -20.21
CA ALA A 331 -10.76 -2.20 -21.60
C ALA A 331 -9.37 -2.32 -22.25
N SER A 332 -8.40 -1.54 -21.77
CA SER A 332 -7.01 -1.57 -22.24
C SER A 332 -6.20 -2.75 -21.68
N PHE A 333 -6.69 -3.47 -20.67
CA PHE A 333 -5.95 -4.55 -20.03
C PHE A 333 -6.27 -5.91 -20.66
N GLN A 334 -7.50 -6.42 -20.47
CA GLN A 334 -7.99 -7.70 -20.99
C GLN A 334 -9.51 -7.63 -21.21
N GLU A 335 -10.07 -8.58 -21.97
CA GLU A 335 -11.53 -8.75 -22.16
C GLU A 335 -12.27 -7.51 -22.70
N THR A 336 -11.63 -6.75 -23.60
CA THR A 336 -12.12 -5.47 -24.15
C THR A 336 -13.59 -5.50 -24.59
N THR A 337 -14.03 -6.52 -25.33
CA THR A 337 -15.42 -6.63 -25.81
C THR A 337 -16.42 -6.69 -24.66
N ARG A 338 -16.11 -7.46 -23.59
CA ARG A 338 -16.99 -7.59 -22.43
C ARG A 338 -17.11 -6.25 -21.69
N VAL A 339 -15.97 -5.60 -21.43
CA VAL A 339 -15.93 -4.33 -20.72
C VAL A 339 -16.69 -3.22 -21.46
N LEU A 340 -16.49 -3.09 -22.77
CA LEU A 340 -17.19 -2.09 -23.57
C LEU A 340 -18.70 -2.33 -23.66
N THR A 341 -19.11 -3.60 -23.75
CA THR A 341 -20.53 -3.96 -23.80
C THR A 341 -21.22 -3.61 -22.48
N GLU A 342 -20.62 -3.94 -21.35
CA GLU A 342 -21.13 -3.62 -20.02
C GLU A 342 -21.19 -2.10 -19.79
N ALA A 343 -20.14 -1.37 -20.17
CA ALA A 343 -20.13 0.09 -20.08
C ALA A 343 -21.20 0.75 -20.96
N ALA A 344 -21.48 0.21 -22.15
CA ALA A 344 -22.52 0.71 -23.04
C ALA A 344 -23.94 0.41 -22.52
N ILE A 345 -24.17 -0.77 -21.94
CA ILE A 345 -25.44 -1.14 -21.31
C ILE A 345 -25.73 -0.25 -20.10
N ASP A 346 -24.72 -0.02 -19.26
CA ASP A 346 -24.86 0.77 -18.04
C ASP A 346 -24.82 2.29 -18.29
N GLY A 347 -24.44 2.73 -19.50
CA GLY A 347 -24.27 4.15 -19.82
C GLY A 347 -23.15 4.83 -19.01
N LYS A 348 -22.05 4.11 -18.73
CA LYS A 348 -20.97 4.60 -17.85
C LYS A 348 -20.21 5.77 -18.46
N ALA A 349 -19.98 6.80 -17.66
CA ALA A 349 -19.05 7.90 -17.95
C ALA A 349 -17.70 7.66 -17.24
N ASP A 350 -16.61 8.12 -17.87
CA ASP A 350 -15.26 8.01 -17.30
C ASP A 350 -14.77 9.39 -16.84
N ASN A 351 -14.30 9.48 -15.59
CA ASN A 351 -13.84 10.72 -14.98
C ASN A 351 -12.35 11.00 -15.21
N LEU A 352 -11.62 10.13 -15.91
CA LEU A 352 -10.21 10.33 -16.29
C LEU A 352 -9.28 10.63 -15.10
N VAL A 353 -9.51 9.95 -13.97
CA VAL A 353 -8.75 10.18 -12.73
C VAL A 353 -7.38 9.49 -12.76
N GLY A 354 -7.26 8.39 -13.51
CA GLY A 354 -6.05 7.59 -13.58
C GLY A 354 -5.05 8.06 -14.66
N LEU A 355 -3.94 7.34 -14.73
CA LEU A 355 -2.88 7.62 -15.72
C LEU A 355 -3.25 7.13 -17.12
N LYS A 356 -3.85 5.93 -17.22
CA LYS A 356 -4.06 5.25 -18.50
C LYS A 356 -5.09 5.93 -19.37
N GLU A 357 -6.18 6.38 -18.77
CA GLU A 357 -7.29 7.01 -19.47
C GLU A 357 -6.80 8.30 -20.15
N ASN A 358 -6.00 9.08 -19.43
CA ASN A 358 -5.40 10.31 -19.97
C ASN A 358 -4.38 10.03 -21.08
N ILE A 359 -3.55 8.98 -20.94
CA ILE A 359 -2.62 8.56 -22.00
C ILE A 359 -3.39 8.15 -23.27
N ILE A 360 -4.45 7.35 -23.12
CA ILE A 360 -5.25 6.86 -24.25
C ILE A 360 -5.91 8.02 -25.01
N ILE A 361 -6.42 9.02 -24.29
CA ILE A 361 -7.09 10.18 -24.88
C ILE A 361 -6.09 11.24 -25.39
N GLY A 362 -4.82 11.20 -24.95
CA GLY A 362 -3.81 12.18 -25.31
C GLY A 362 -3.84 13.46 -24.46
N LYS A 363 -4.35 13.36 -23.22
CA LYS A 363 -4.28 14.43 -22.21
C LYS A 363 -3.04 14.27 -21.33
N LEU A 364 -2.67 15.35 -20.62
CA LEU A 364 -1.65 15.27 -19.56
C LEU A 364 -2.08 14.27 -18.49
N ILE A 365 -1.14 13.46 -18.02
CA ILE A 365 -1.38 12.54 -16.91
C ILE A 365 -1.54 13.32 -15.60
N PRO A 366 -2.45 12.93 -14.69
CA PRO A 366 -2.70 13.66 -13.44
C PRO A 366 -1.66 13.31 -12.35
N ALA A 367 -0.38 13.27 -12.71
CA ALA A 367 0.76 12.97 -11.85
C ALA A 367 1.97 13.83 -12.23
N GLY A 368 2.88 14.05 -11.28
CA GLY A 368 4.00 14.98 -11.42
C GLY A 368 3.51 16.37 -11.82
N SER A 369 4.19 17.01 -12.77
CA SER A 369 3.82 18.33 -13.30
C SER A 369 2.45 18.40 -13.97
N GLY A 370 1.84 17.26 -14.31
CA GLY A 370 0.52 17.22 -14.93
C GLY A 370 -0.66 17.37 -13.95
N MET A 371 -0.41 17.46 -12.63
CA MET A 371 -1.47 17.78 -11.67
C MET A 371 -1.97 19.22 -11.82
N ASP A 372 -3.28 19.42 -11.65
CA ASP A 372 -3.90 20.76 -11.70
C ASP A 372 -3.24 21.76 -10.76
N ARG A 373 -2.77 21.31 -9.59
CA ARG A 373 -2.05 22.15 -8.62
C ARG A 373 -0.79 22.81 -9.19
N TYR A 374 -0.08 22.13 -10.10
CA TYR A 374 1.14 22.65 -10.72
C TYR A 374 0.88 23.39 -12.04
N ASN A 375 -0.31 23.21 -12.62
CA ASN A 375 -0.74 23.96 -13.80
C ASN A 375 -1.39 25.30 -13.44
N ALA A 376 -2.01 25.40 -12.26
CA ALA A 376 -2.73 26.57 -11.78
C ALA A 376 -1.86 27.44 -10.85
N PHE A 377 -0.71 27.91 -11.34
CA PHE A 377 0.03 28.96 -10.64
C PHE A 377 -0.29 30.33 -11.25
N ASP A 378 -0.57 31.30 -10.39
CA ASP A 378 -0.69 32.70 -10.79
C ASP A 378 0.68 33.36 -10.62
N VAL A 379 1.18 34.02 -11.67
CA VAL A 379 2.46 34.70 -11.62
C VAL A 379 2.23 36.10 -11.08
N SER A 380 2.39 36.26 -9.76
CA SER A 380 2.41 37.57 -9.14
C SER A 380 3.77 38.22 -9.38
N ALA A 381 3.82 39.12 -10.35
CA ALA A 381 5.00 39.92 -10.63
C ALA A 381 4.66 41.41 -10.43
N PRO A 382 4.61 41.90 -9.17
CA PRO A 382 4.16 43.27 -8.86
C PRO A 382 5.03 44.36 -9.48
N ASP A 383 6.32 44.07 -9.71
CA ASP A 383 7.29 45.00 -10.32
C ASP A 383 7.59 44.65 -11.79
N TYR A 384 6.81 43.77 -12.42
CA TYR A 384 7.01 43.44 -13.83
C TYR A 384 6.60 44.61 -14.71
N VAL A 385 7.60 45.28 -15.28
CA VAL A 385 7.40 46.21 -16.39
C VAL A 385 7.51 45.40 -17.68
N PRO A 386 6.43 45.26 -18.46
CA PRO A 386 6.53 44.64 -19.78
C PRO A 386 7.59 45.39 -20.58
N MET A 387 8.54 44.69 -21.18
CA MET A 387 9.46 45.33 -22.13
C MET A 387 8.62 45.99 -23.22
N ALA A 388 8.98 47.23 -23.57
CA ALA A 388 8.39 47.89 -24.73
C ALA A 388 8.60 46.97 -25.95
N TYR A 389 7.51 46.57 -26.58
CA TYR A 389 7.54 45.70 -27.74
C TYR A 389 8.01 46.53 -28.94
N TYR A 390 9.14 46.16 -29.53
CA TYR A 390 9.57 46.73 -30.81
C TYR A 390 8.91 45.92 -31.94
N SER A 391 8.00 46.53 -32.69
CA SER A 391 7.47 45.97 -33.93
C SER A 391 8.28 46.51 -35.11
N SER A 392 8.62 45.67 -36.10
CA SER A 392 9.30 46.13 -37.32
C SER A 392 8.45 47.05 -38.20
N ASP A 393 7.18 47.24 -37.86
CA ASP A 393 6.22 48.09 -38.56
C ASP A 393 6.21 49.54 -38.06
N ASP A 394 6.91 49.83 -36.95
CA ASP A 394 7.02 51.19 -36.42
C ASP A 394 8.21 51.92 -37.09
N GLU A 395 7.97 53.13 -37.61
CA GLU A 395 8.96 53.98 -38.30
C GLU A 395 10.05 54.56 -37.37
N GLU A 396 10.23 54.01 -36.17
CA GLU A 396 11.23 54.49 -35.22
C GLU A 396 12.62 53.91 -35.51
N ASP A 397 13.65 54.77 -35.45
CA ASP A 397 15.05 54.37 -35.61
C ASP A 397 15.43 53.34 -34.53
N PRO A 398 15.84 52.11 -34.91
CA PRO A 398 16.23 51.06 -33.97
C PRO A 398 17.29 51.52 -32.97
N ALA A 399 18.18 52.43 -33.37
CA ALA A 399 19.23 52.95 -32.51
C ALA A 399 18.66 53.90 -31.42
N ALA A 400 17.60 54.65 -31.73
CA ALA A 400 16.94 55.55 -30.79
C ALA A 400 16.12 54.78 -29.75
N PHE A 401 15.43 53.70 -30.17
CA PHE A 401 14.71 52.80 -29.27
C PHE A 401 15.65 52.10 -28.27
N LEU A 402 16.77 51.57 -28.77
CA LEU A 402 17.77 50.90 -27.92
C LEU A 402 18.49 51.85 -26.96
N ALA A 403 18.64 53.14 -27.30
CA ALA A 403 19.22 54.15 -26.42
C ALA A 403 18.34 54.48 -25.20
N GLY A 404 17.03 54.20 -25.27
CA GLY A 404 16.10 54.38 -24.14
C GLY A 404 16.09 53.22 -23.13
N LEU A 405 16.65 52.06 -23.50
CA LEU A 405 16.74 50.85 -22.68
C LEU A 405 17.95 50.88 -21.75
N HIS A 406 18.07 51.92 -20.92
CA HIS A 406 19.05 51.94 -19.82
C HIS A 406 18.37 51.62 -18.49
N GLY A 407 18.30 50.33 -18.16
CA GLY A 407 18.07 49.89 -16.79
C GLY A 407 19.39 49.87 -16.02
N ASN A 408 19.53 50.73 -15.01
CA ASN A 408 20.63 50.60 -14.04
C ASN A 408 20.40 49.34 -13.21
N TYR A 409 21.21 48.31 -13.44
CA TYR A 409 21.36 47.20 -12.50
C TYR A 409 22.22 47.70 -11.33
N VAL A 410 21.58 48.07 -10.21
CA VAL A 410 22.27 48.20 -8.93
C VAL A 410 22.14 46.86 -8.23
N SER A 411 23.21 46.07 -8.22
CA SER A 411 23.30 44.87 -7.38
C SER A 411 23.31 45.30 -5.92
N ALA A 412 22.27 44.94 -5.18
CA ALA A 412 22.22 45.11 -3.73
C ALA A 412 23.15 44.08 -3.05
N GLU A 413 24.46 44.31 -3.13
CA GLU A 413 25.45 43.67 -2.26
C GLU A 413 26.54 44.69 -1.91
N SER A 414 26.38 45.37 -0.77
CA SER A 414 27.46 45.85 0.13
C SER A 414 26.91 46.78 1.23
N GLU A 415 25.95 46.31 2.03
CA GLU A 415 25.85 46.79 3.42
C GLU A 415 26.87 46.04 4.27
N SER A 416 28.14 46.44 4.20
CA SER A 416 29.10 46.30 5.31
C SER A 416 30.44 46.91 4.94
N GLY A 417 30.77 48.02 5.60
CA GLY A 417 32.14 48.52 5.72
C GLY A 417 32.37 49.85 5.00
N GLU A 418 32.25 50.94 5.76
CA GLU A 418 33.27 52.01 5.90
C GLU A 418 32.62 53.25 6.51
N GLU A 419 32.55 53.30 7.85
CA GLU A 419 32.49 54.58 8.56
C GLU A 419 33.94 54.97 8.91
N GLN A 420 34.59 55.70 7.98
CA GLN A 420 35.84 56.39 8.25
C GLN A 420 35.56 57.82 8.72
N ALA A 421 36.09 58.13 9.90
CA ALA A 421 36.82 59.34 10.24
C ALA A 421 36.60 60.60 9.35
N GLN A 422 35.96 61.62 9.92
CA GLN A 422 36.58 62.89 10.32
C GLN A 422 35.64 63.73 11.17
#